data_AF-A0A9X9N6I3-F1
#
_entry.id   AF-A0A9X9N6I3-F1
#
_cell.length_a   1.000
_cell.length_b   1.000
_cell.length_c   1.000
_cell.angle_alpha   90.00
_cell.angle_beta   90.00
_cell.angle_gamma   90.00
#
_symmetry.space_group_name_H-M   'P 1'
#
loop_
_entity.id
_entity.type
_entity.pdbx_description
1 polymer ?
#
loop_
_entity_poly.entity_id
_entity_poly.type
_entity_poly.pdbx_seq_one_letter_code
_entity_poly.pdbx_strand_id
1 'polypeptide(L)'
;MKLKTLLLPFAALALCANAFAAPPSDASLERLYKVQKMDTLLDQTFQSVEGIVLSDPKIQNFLKNAPEDKRPQLEAVLKKYTTQLIAEINTPQVRAQLHKATLDGIKTVYTQEEVNALIDFYGTTVGQSILNKMPRYLETTMGPMINIINEKYEKSGYNKDLIREIHQIMCGGKNPDQVCTRQTKQTKKTARKK
;
A
#
# COMPACT_ATOMS: atom_id res chain seq x y z
N MET A 1 0.25 -67.34 40.51
CA MET A 1 1.45 -66.96 39.72
C MET A 1 1.33 -65.49 39.36
N LYS A 2 2.44 -64.74 39.50
CA LYS A 2 2.53 -63.29 39.32
C LYS A 2 2.41 -62.92 37.84
N LEU A 3 1.48 -62.02 37.49
CA LEU A 3 1.55 -61.27 36.23
C LEU A 3 1.90 -59.83 36.58
N LYS A 4 3.21 -59.58 36.69
CA LYS A 4 3.78 -58.24 36.83
C LYS A 4 3.95 -57.63 35.44
N THR A 5 3.75 -56.31 35.40
CA THR A 5 4.32 -55.37 34.42
C THR A 5 3.84 -55.47 32.98
N LEU A 6 2.79 -54.71 32.64
CA LEU A 6 2.73 -53.97 31.38
C LEU A 6 1.71 -52.81 31.47
N LEU A 7 2.01 -51.78 32.27
CA LEU A 7 1.23 -50.54 32.33
C LEU A 7 2.15 -49.33 32.14
N LEU A 8 2.84 -49.28 31.02
CA LEU A 8 3.59 -48.11 30.51
C LEU A 8 3.99 -48.49 29.07
N PRO A 9 3.37 -47.92 28.02
CA PRO A 9 3.30 -46.47 27.81
C PRO A 9 2.02 -46.00 27.06
N PHE A 10 1.00 -45.50 27.77
CA PHE A 10 -0.10 -44.77 27.12
C PHE A 10 -0.18 -43.29 27.54
N ALA A 11 0.71 -42.85 28.45
CA ALA A 11 0.76 -41.46 28.91
C ALA A 11 1.61 -40.53 28.02
N ALA A 12 2.24 -41.03 26.95
CA ALA A 12 3.14 -40.23 26.11
C ALA A 12 2.50 -39.65 24.83
N LEU A 13 1.24 -39.97 24.50
CA LEU A 13 0.59 -39.50 23.26
C LEU A 13 -0.38 -38.32 23.42
N ALA A 14 -0.56 -37.77 24.63
CA ALA A 14 -1.49 -36.66 24.85
C ALA A 14 -0.84 -35.25 24.78
N LEU A 15 0.48 -35.14 24.57
CA LEU A 15 1.18 -33.84 24.50
C LEU A 15 1.31 -33.25 23.09
N CYS A 16 0.69 -33.85 22.08
CA CYS A 16 0.51 -33.19 20.78
C CYS A 16 -0.80 -32.38 20.75
N ALA A 17 -1.18 -31.75 21.86
CA ALA A 17 -2.13 -30.65 21.81
C ALA A 17 -1.46 -29.58 20.94
N ASN A 18 -1.95 -29.45 19.71
CA ASN A 18 -1.44 -28.53 18.71
C ASN A 18 -1.03 -27.22 19.40
N ALA A 19 0.25 -26.88 19.34
CA ALA A 19 0.78 -25.58 19.75
C ALA A 19 0.30 -24.51 18.77
N PHE A 20 -1.02 -24.42 18.57
CA PHE A 20 -1.65 -23.25 17.98
C PHE A 20 -1.33 -22.10 18.93
N ALA A 21 -0.39 -21.29 18.50
CA ALA A 21 0.03 -20.13 19.23
C ALA A 21 -1.21 -19.29 19.58
N ALA A 22 -1.35 -18.96 20.86
CA ALA A 22 -2.57 -18.37 21.39
C ALA A 22 -2.88 -17.05 20.66
N PRO A 23 -4.15 -16.75 20.35
CA PRO A 23 -4.50 -15.44 19.80
C PRO A 23 -4.16 -14.34 20.82
N PRO A 24 -3.82 -13.12 20.35
CA PRO A 24 -3.57 -11.99 21.23
C PRO A 24 -4.80 -11.63 22.07
N SER A 25 -4.54 -11.27 23.33
CA SER A 25 -5.51 -10.66 24.24
C SER A 25 -5.77 -9.20 23.87
N ASP A 26 -6.98 -8.73 24.12
CA ASP A 26 -7.38 -7.36 23.80
C ASP A 26 -6.48 -6.33 24.51
N ALA A 27 -6.06 -6.61 25.74
CA ALA A 27 -5.12 -5.75 26.48
C ALA A 27 -3.74 -5.65 25.79
N SER A 28 -3.23 -6.74 25.23
CA SER A 28 -1.96 -6.71 24.48
C SER A 28 -2.10 -5.98 23.15
N LEU A 29 -3.23 -6.13 22.45
CA LEU A 29 -3.51 -5.41 21.21
C LEU A 29 -3.55 -3.89 21.44
N GLU A 30 -4.27 -3.46 22.47
CA GLU A 30 -4.34 -2.07 22.92
C GLU A 30 -2.96 -1.50 23.29
N ARG A 31 -2.15 -2.32 23.97
CA ARG A 31 -0.78 -1.91 24.31
C ARG A 31 0.09 -1.76 23.07
N LEU A 32 0.01 -2.71 22.14
CA LEU A 32 0.74 -2.67 20.87
C LEU A 32 0.37 -1.42 20.06
N TYR A 33 -0.94 -1.14 19.93
CA TYR A 33 -1.46 0.04 19.25
C TYR A 33 -0.85 1.34 19.79
N LYS A 34 -0.77 1.46 21.13
CA LYS A 34 -0.19 2.62 21.81
C LYS A 34 1.32 2.73 21.64
N VAL A 35 2.07 1.65 21.85
CA VAL A 35 3.55 1.71 21.73
C VAL A 35 4.00 1.96 20.29
N GLN A 36 3.24 1.50 19.30
CA GLN A 36 3.53 1.82 17.91
C GLN A 36 3.06 3.22 17.49
N LYS A 37 2.38 3.96 18.38
CA LYS A 37 1.84 5.31 18.13
C LYS A 37 0.90 5.36 16.94
N MET A 38 -0.02 4.41 16.85
CA MET A 38 -0.94 4.30 15.72
C MET A 38 -1.84 5.54 15.54
N ASP A 39 -2.24 6.22 16.63
CA ASP A 39 -2.94 7.51 16.54
C ASP A 39 -2.09 8.58 15.84
N THR A 40 -0.81 8.68 16.20
CA THR A 40 0.13 9.63 15.58
C THR A 40 0.37 9.28 14.11
N LEU A 41 0.46 7.99 13.77
CA LEU A 41 0.57 7.55 12.38
C LEU A 41 -0.66 7.95 11.57
N LEU A 42 -1.86 7.82 12.14
CA LEU A 42 -3.10 8.25 11.49
C LEU A 42 -3.13 9.78 11.29
N ASP A 43 -2.73 10.55 12.30
CA ASP A 43 -2.62 12.01 12.20
C ASP A 43 -1.65 12.44 11.10
N GLN A 44 -0.47 11.82 11.05
CA GLN A 44 0.53 12.07 10.02
C GLN A 44 0.02 11.69 8.62
N THR A 45 -0.72 10.58 8.52
CA THR A 45 -1.35 10.16 7.27
C THR A 45 -2.29 11.24 6.78
N PHE A 46 -3.19 11.75 7.63
CA PHE A 46 -4.09 12.83 7.27
C PHE A 46 -3.36 14.12 6.87
N GLN A 47 -2.29 14.49 7.59
CA GLN A 47 -1.46 15.65 7.23
C GLN A 47 -0.76 15.49 5.87
N SER A 48 -0.44 14.26 5.46
CA SER A 48 0.24 13.98 4.20
C SER A 48 -0.67 13.96 2.96
N VAL A 49 -1.99 13.82 3.14
CA VAL A 49 -2.95 13.64 2.02
C VAL A 49 -2.90 14.82 1.04
N GLU A 50 -2.74 16.06 1.52
CA GLU A 50 -2.60 17.23 0.63
C GLU A 50 -1.42 17.06 -0.34
N GLY A 51 -0.25 16.70 0.20
CA GLY A 51 0.95 16.48 -0.61
C GLY A 51 0.78 15.32 -1.59
N ILE A 52 0.11 14.25 -1.18
CA ILE A 52 -0.21 13.11 -2.04
C ILE A 52 -1.11 13.52 -3.20
N VAL A 53 -2.20 14.25 -2.93
CA VAL A 53 -3.15 14.74 -3.95
C VAL A 53 -2.43 15.64 -4.95
N LEU A 54 -1.59 16.56 -4.48
CA LEU A 54 -0.86 17.45 -5.36
C LEU A 54 0.23 16.73 -6.14
N SER A 55 0.80 15.65 -5.60
CA SER A 55 1.81 14.84 -6.30
C SER A 55 1.20 13.83 -7.27
N ASP A 56 -0.13 13.67 -7.31
CA ASP A 56 -0.79 12.77 -8.25
C ASP A 56 -0.47 13.16 -9.70
N PRO A 57 -0.01 12.23 -10.56
CA PRO A 57 0.39 12.54 -11.93
C PRO A 57 -0.74 13.14 -12.80
N LYS A 58 -2.00 12.81 -12.55
CA LYS A 58 -3.14 13.38 -13.28
C LYS A 58 -3.39 14.82 -12.82
N ILE A 59 -3.27 15.09 -11.52
CA ILE A 59 -3.36 16.46 -10.97
C ILE A 59 -2.20 17.31 -11.48
N GLN A 60 -0.97 16.81 -11.45
CA GLN A 60 0.20 17.48 -12.01
C GLN A 60 0.03 17.79 -13.49
N ASN A 61 -0.45 16.84 -14.30
CA ASN A 61 -0.74 17.07 -15.71
C ASN A 61 -1.86 18.09 -15.93
N PHE A 62 -2.92 18.05 -15.11
CA PHE A 62 -4.00 19.02 -15.14
C PHE A 62 -3.48 20.45 -14.85
N LEU A 63 -2.70 20.62 -13.78
CA LEU A 63 -2.11 21.91 -13.40
C LEU A 63 -1.13 22.42 -14.46
N LYS A 64 -0.29 21.54 -15.03
CA LYS A 64 0.64 21.89 -16.11
C LYS A 64 -0.07 22.44 -17.35
N ASN A 65 -1.22 21.85 -17.70
CA ASN A 65 -2.01 22.24 -18.87
C ASN A 65 -2.94 23.45 -18.61
N ALA A 66 -3.11 23.87 -17.36
CA ALA A 66 -3.89 25.05 -17.02
C ALA A 66 -3.14 26.36 -17.35
N PRO A 67 -3.86 27.47 -17.62
CA PRO A 67 -3.25 28.80 -17.76
C PRO A 67 -2.39 29.13 -16.55
N GLU A 68 -1.18 29.64 -16.80
CA GLU A 68 -0.15 29.85 -15.77
C GLU A 68 -0.63 30.76 -14.63
N ASP A 69 -1.36 31.83 -14.95
CA ASP A 69 -1.92 32.79 -14.00
C ASP A 69 -3.02 32.19 -13.10
N LYS A 70 -3.61 31.04 -13.50
CA LYS A 70 -4.66 30.34 -12.75
C LYS A 70 -4.12 29.20 -11.90
N ARG A 71 -2.92 28.69 -12.15
CA ARG A 71 -2.38 27.51 -11.43
C ARG A 71 -2.39 27.67 -9.91
N PRO A 72 -1.94 28.80 -9.32
CA PRO A 72 -1.98 28.95 -7.86
C PRO A 72 -3.39 28.90 -7.28
N GLN A 73 -4.39 29.42 -8.01
CA GLN A 73 -5.79 29.38 -7.59
C GLN A 73 -6.34 27.96 -7.67
N LEU A 74 -6.00 27.20 -8.71
CA LEU A 74 -6.38 25.79 -8.85
C LEU A 74 -5.77 24.93 -7.75
N GLU A 75 -4.48 25.13 -7.44
CA GLU A 75 -3.83 24.46 -6.31
C GLU A 75 -4.51 24.80 -4.98
N ALA A 76 -4.81 26.08 -4.72
CA ALA A 76 -5.52 26.49 -3.51
C ALA A 76 -6.90 25.84 -3.38
N VAL A 77 -7.63 25.70 -4.50
CA VAL A 77 -8.93 25.00 -4.53
C VAL A 77 -8.75 23.52 -4.21
N LEU A 78 -7.79 22.84 -4.83
CA LEU A 78 -7.49 21.42 -4.53
C LEU A 78 -7.18 21.22 -3.05
N LYS A 79 -6.27 22.03 -2.50
CA LYS A 79 -5.92 22.02 -1.08
C LYS A 79 -7.15 22.21 -0.19
N LYS A 80 -7.96 23.23 -0.47
CA LYS A 80 -9.19 23.53 0.29
C LYS A 80 -10.13 22.32 0.35
N TYR A 81 -10.44 21.71 -0.80
CA TYR A 81 -11.36 20.58 -0.85
C TYR A 81 -10.74 19.33 -0.21
N THR A 82 -9.43 19.12 -0.31
CA THR A 82 -8.74 18.04 0.40
C THR A 82 -8.81 18.24 1.92
N THR A 83 -8.58 19.45 2.43
CA THR A 83 -8.72 19.75 3.87
C THR A 83 -10.15 19.53 4.35
N GLN A 84 -11.15 19.95 3.58
CA GLN A 84 -12.57 19.74 3.89
C GLN A 84 -12.90 18.24 3.98
N LEU A 85 -12.46 17.47 2.98
CA LEU A 85 -12.62 16.02 2.97
C LEU A 85 -11.96 15.38 4.22
N ILE A 86 -10.73 15.73 4.54
CA ILE A 86 -10.05 15.21 5.75
C ILE A 86 -10.86 15.54 7.01
N ALA A 87 -11.40 16.75 7.14
CA ALA A 87 -12.22 17.13 8.29
C ALA A 87 -13.52 16.31 8.39
N GLU A 88 -14.15 16.00 7.25
CA GLU A 88 -15.36 15.16 7.19
C GLU A 88 -15.08 13.70 7.56
N ILE A 89 -13.89 13.18 7.23
CA ILE A 89 -13.53 11.78 7.51
C ILE A 89 -12.93 11.63 8.91
N ASN A 90 -12.17 12.62 9.40
CA ASN A 90 -11.43 12.56 10.66
C ASN A 90 -12.34 12.82 11.88
N THR A 91 -13.40 12.02 12.01
CA THR A 91 -14.36 12.10 13.11
C THR A 91 -14.04 11.06 14.19
N PRO A 92 -14.50 11.26 15.44
CA PRO A 92 -14.36 10.25 16.49
C PRO A 92 -14.96 8.89 16.11
N GLN A 93 -16.08 8.86 15.35
CA GLN A 93 -16.68 7.60 14.92
C GLN A 93 -15.79 6.85 13.94
N VAL A 94 -15.23 7.54 12.94
CA VAL A 94 -14.33 6.92 11.96
C VAL A 94 -13.02 6.50 12.63
N ARG A 95 -12.47 7.30 13.55
CA ARG A 95 -11.28 6.88 14.34
C ARG A 95 -11.54 5.61 15.12
N ALA A 96 -12.69 5.48 15.77
CA ALA A 96 -13.06 4.25 16.50
C ALA A 96 -13.19 3.04 15.56
N GLN A 97 -13.74 3.24 14.35
CA GLN A 97 -13.82 2.18 13.33
C GLN A 97 -12.43 1.76 12.84
N LEU A 98 -11.54 2.72 12.56
CA LEU A 98 -10.16 2.45 12.16
C LEU A 98 -9.39 1.72 13.26
N HIS A 99 -9.49 2.20 14.50
CA HIS A 99 -8.89 1.54 15.66
C HIS A 99 -9.33 0.09 15.76
N LYS A 100 -10.65 -0.17 15.72
CA LYS A 100 -11.19 -1.52 15.76
C LYS A 100 -10.69 -2.39 14.61
N ALA A 101 -10.72 -1.88 13.38
CA ALA A 101 -10.25 -2.60 12.20
C ALA A 101 -8.76 -2.96 12.32
N THR A 102 -7.93 -2.07 12.87
CA THR A 102 -6.52 -2.33 13.14
C THR A 102 -6.35 -3.46 14.17
N LEU A 103 -7.04 -3.41 15.31
CA LEU A 103 -6.92 -4.45 16.34
C LEU A 103 -7.40 -5.81 15.83
N ASP A 104 -8.53 -5.85 15.12
CA ASP A 104 -9.09 -7.07 14.53
C ASP A 104 -8.12 -7.67 13.49
N GLY A 105 -7.49 -6.82 12.67
CA GLY A 105 -6.45 -7.22 11.72
C GLY A 105 -5.22 -7.83 12.39
N ILE A 106 -4.67 -7.16 13.42
CA ILE A 106 -3.52 -7.66 14.19
C ILE A 106 -3.86 -9.00 14.84
N LYS A 107 -5.05 -9.14 15.43
CA LYS A 107 -5.53 -10.37 16.09
C LYS A 107 -5.65 -11.56 15.12
N THR A 108 -5.92 -11.28 13.85
CA THR A 108 -6.06 -12.31 12.80
C THR A 108 -4.71 -12.80 12.29
N VAL A 109 -3.69 -11.94 12.29
CA VAL A 109 -2.39 -12.23 11.66
C VAL A 109 -1.35 -12.70 12.67
N TYR A 110 -1.33 -12.10 13.86
CA TYR A 110 -0.30 -12.35 14.85
C TYR A 110 -0.80 -13.21 16.00
N THR A 111 0.16 -13.92 16.58
CA THR A 111 0.01 -14.66 17.82
C THR A 111 0.30 -13.76 19.02
N GLN A 112 -0.11 -14.20 20.22
CA GLN A 112 0.15 -13.47 21.46
C GLN A 112 1.65 -13.28 21.71
N GLU A 113 2.47 -14.27 21.35
CA GLU A 113 3.93 -14.21 21.50
C GLU A 113 4.54 -13.14 20.58
N GLU A 114 4.12 -13.07 19.32
CA GLU A 114 4.59 -12.05 18.38
C GLU A 114 4.14 -10.65 18.80
N VAL A 115 2.89 -10.49 19.27
CA VAL A 115 2.41 -9.21 19.80
C VAL A 115 3.24 -8.79 21.01
N ASN A 116 3.59 -9.71 21.91
CA ASN A 116 4.46 -9.41 23.05
C ASN A 116 5.86 -8.99 22.60
N ALA A 117 6.45 -9.71 21.65
CA ALA A 117 7.77 -9.36 21.11
C ALA A 117 7.79 -7.96 20.46
N LEU A 118 6.72 -7.60 19.72
CA LEU A 118 6.57 -6.26 19.15
C LEU A 118 6.40 -5.20 20.25
N ILE A 119 5.62 -5.48 21.29
CA ILE A 119 5.45 -4.57 22.44
C ILE A 119 6.78 -4.35 23.14
N ASP A 120 7.53 -5.41 23.42
CA ASP A 120 8.81 -5.35 24.14
C ASP A 120 9.82 -4.54 23.34
N PHE A 121 9.96 -4.83 22.04
CA PHE A 121 10.88 -4.10 21.17
C PHE A 121 10.50 -2.63 21.02
N TYR A 122 9.25 -2.34 20.62
CA TYR A 122 8.80 -0.96 20.43
C TYR A 122 8.66 -0.19 21.75
N GLY A 123 8.59 -0.87 22.90
CA GLY A 123 8.67 -0.25 24.22
C GLY A 123 10.05 0.31 24.57
N THR A 124 11.12 -0.13 23.90
CA THR A 124 12.49 0.36 24.16
C THR A 124 12.75 1.74 23.55
N THR A 125 13.73 2.48 24.10
CA THR A 125 14.22 3.73 23.51
C THR A 125 14.69 3.57 22.07
N VAL A 126 15.35 2.43 21.76
CA VAL A 126 15.84 2.13 20.41
C VAL A 126 14.67 1.82 19.47
N GLY A 127 13.71 0.99 19.89
CA GLY A 127 12.51 0.68 19.12
C GLY A 127 11.70 1.95 18.79
N GLN A 128 11.52 2.85 19.76
CA GLN A 128 10.91 4.16 19.52
C GLN A 128 11.72 5.03 18.56
N SER A 129 13.06 5.05 18.67
CA SER A 129 13.90 5.78 17.71
C SER A 129 13.77 5.21 16.29
N ILE A 130 13.63 3.89 16.15
CA ILE A 130 13.45 3.26 14.84
C ILE A 130 12.09 3.64 14.27
N LEU A 131 10.99 3.50 15.03
CA LEU A 131 9.66 3.91 14.61
C LEU A 131 9.61 5.36 14.10
N ASN A 132 10.20 6.30 14.85
CA ASN A 132 10.24 7.71 14.46
C ASN A 132 11.06 7.96 13.18
N LYS A 133 12.05 7.10 12.86
CA LYS A 133 12.90 7.21 11.67
C LYS A 133 12.35 6.44 10.47
N MET A 134 11.36 5.56 10.64
CA MET A 134 10.80 4.74 9.56
C MET A 134 10.36 5.56 8.34
N PRO A 135 9.63 6.69 8.48
CA PRO A 135 9.26 7.49 7.31
C PRO A 135 10.47 8.00 6.52
N ARG A 136 11.49 8.52 7.22
CA ARG A 136 12.73 9.01 6.60
C ARG A 136 13.56 7.88 5.98
N TYR A 137 13.60 6.72 6.62
CA TYR A 137 14.22 5.52 6.07
C TYR A 137 13.56 5.13 4.73
N LEU A 138 12.23 5.07 4.68
CA LEU A 138 11.50 4.78 3.44
C LEU A 138 11.76 5.84 2.36
N GLU A 139 11.71 7.13 2.72
CA GLU A 139 11.98 8.23 1.79
C GLU A 139 13.38 8.13 1.15
N THR A 140 14.40 7.91 1.98
CA THR A 140 15.81 7.87 1.54
C THR A 140 16.18 6.60 0.78
N THR A 141 15.36 5.54 0.86
CA THR A 141 15.63 4.26 0.20
C THR A 141 14.75 4.04 -1.03
N MET A 142 13.45 4.29 -0.95
CA MET A 142 12.50 4.01 -2.03
C MET A 142 12.65 4.95 -3.22
N GLY A 143 12.89 6.26 -2.98
CA GLY A 143 13.07 7.24 -4.04
C GLY A 143 14.17 6.87 -5.04
N PRO A 144 15.41 6.59 -4.56
CA PRO A 144 16.48 6.09 -5.42
C PRO A 144 16.14 4.79 -6.14
N MET A 145 15.48 3.83 -5.48
CA MET A 145 15.08 2.56 -6.12
C MET A 145 14.12 2.79 -7.29
N ILE A 146 13.09 3.62 -7.09
CA ILE A 146 12.13 3.98 -8.13
C ILE A 146 12.83 4.65 -9.31
N ASN A 147 13.76 5.57 -9.04
CA ASN A 147 14.52 6.24 -10.10
C ASN A 147 15.36 5.26 -10.93
N ILE A 148 16.06 4.32 -10.29
CA ILE A 148 16.84 3.29 -10.98
C ILE A 148 15.94 2.39 -11.83
N ILE A 149 14.78 1.98 -11.30
CA ILE A 149 13.80 1.18 -12.03
C ILE A 149 13.28 1.95 -13.25
N ASN A 150 12.89 3.22 -13.08
CA ASN A 150 12.39 4.07 -14.15
C ASN A 150 13.43 4.29 -15.24
N GLU A 151 14.68 4.56 -14.87
CA GLU A 151 15.77 4.73 -15.83
C GLU A 151 15.98 3.47 -16.68
N LYS A 152 16.00 2.28 -16.05
CA LYS A 152 16.09 1.02 -16.78
C LYS A 152 14.87 0.79 -17.66
N TYR A 153 13.68 1.07 -17.16
CA TYR A 153 12.44 0.91 -17.90
C TYR A 153 12.43 1.79 -19.16
N GLU A 154 12.78 3.07 -19.06
CA GLU A 154 12.88 3.99 -20.19
C GLU A 154 13.94 3.56 -21.22
N LYS A 155 15.09 3.08 -20.78
CA LYS A 155 16.21 2.66 -21.65
C LYS A 155 16.04 1.27 -22.26
N SER A 156 15.20 0.42 -21.68
CA SER A 156 15.07 -1.01 -22.08
C SER A 156 14.48 -1.24 -23.47
N GLY A 157 13.87 -0.23 -24.10
CA GLY A 157 13.10 -0.42 -25.33
C GLY A 157 11.78 -1.18 -25.12
N TYR A 158 11.48 -1.62 -23.89
CA TYR A 158 10.29 -2.42 -23.53
C TYR A 158 9.00 -1.85 -24.11
N ASN A 159 8.78 -0.55 -24.01
CA ASN A 159 7.58 0.09 -24.56
C ASN A 159 7.47 -0.05 -26.07
N LYS A 160 8.58 -0.04 -26.82
CA LYS A 160 8.55 -0.22 -28.27
C LYS A 160 8.20 -1.65 -28.64
N ASP A 161 8.80 -2.63 -27.96
CA ASP A 161 8.53 -4.04 -28.19
C ASP A 161 7.10 -4.41 -27.79
N LEU A 162 6.64 -3.93 -26.64
CA LEU A 162 5.27 -4.10 -26.17
C LEU A 162 4.26 -3.51 -27.16
N ILE A 163 4.44 -2.25 -27.58
CA ILE A 163 3.54 -1.61 -28.55
C ILE A 163 3.56 -2.36 -29.89
N ARG A 164 4.74 -2.78 -30.36
CA ARG A 164 4.89 -3.55 -31.60
C ARG A 164 4.14 -4.87 -31.53
N GLU A 165 4.29 -5.61 -30.44
CA GLU A 165 3.66 -6.92 -30.27
C GLU A 165 2.14 -6.80 -30.09
N ILE A 166 1.67 -5.83 -29.29
CA ILE A 166 0.24 -5.48 -29.19
C ILE A 166 -0.33 -5.14 -30.58
N HIS A 167 0.39 -4.34 -31.36
CA HIS A 167 -0.04 -3.98 -32.72
C HIS A 167 -0.05 -5.21 -33.65
N GLN A 168 0.94 -6.09 -33.57
CA GLN A 168 0.98 -7.33 -34.36
C GLN A 168 -0.19 -8.26 -34.02
N ILE A 169 -0.59 -8.36 -32.75
CA ILE A 169 -1.73 -9.17 -32.33
C ILE A 169 -3.04 -8.55 -32.81
N MET A 170 -3.25 -7.25 -32.55
CA MET A 170 -4.53 -6.60 -32.88
C MET A 170 -4.70 -6.42 -34.40
N CYS A 171 -3.62 -6.13 -35.12
CA CYS A 171 -3.69 -5.68 -36.50
C CYS A 171 -3.05 -6.66 -37.51
N GLY A 172 -2.43 -7.76 -37.03
CA GLY A 172 -1.92 -8.84 -37.87
C GLY A 172 -2.96 -9.94 -38.11
N GLY A 173 -2.72 -10.78 -39.12
CA GLY A 173 -3.58 -11.93 -39.44
C GLY A 173 -4.80 -11.62 -40.31
N LYS A 174 -5.65 -12.63 -40.54
CA LYS A 174 -6.78 -12.56 -41.49
C LYS A 174 -8.01 -11.79 -40.96
N ASN A 175 -8.04 -11.42 -39.67
CA ASN A 175 -9.19 -10.76 -39.06
C ASN A 175 -8.74 -9.65 -38.07
N PRO A 176 -8.17 -8.55 -38.57
CA PRO A 176 -7.64 -7.47 -37.73
C PRO A 176 -8.77 -6.71 -37.02
N ASP A 177 -8.45 -6.19 -35.83
CA ASP A 177 -9.39 -5.43 -35.01
C ASP A 177 -9.88 -4.14 -35.71
N GLN A 178 -11.12 -3.74 -35.42
CA GLN A 178 -11.76 -2.57 -36.03
C GLN A 178 -11.02 -1.26 -35.69
N VAL A 179 -10.32 -1.20 -34.55
CA VAL A 179 -9.51 -0.04 -34.16
C VAL A 179 -8.37 0.20 -35.17
N CYS A 180 -7.79 -0.87 -35.73
CA CYS A 180 -6.70 -0.82 -36.71
C CYS A 180 -7.15 -0.31 -38.10
N THR A 181 -8.39 -0.63 -38.50
CA THR A 181 -8.97 -0.24 -39.80
C THR A 181 -9.50 1.19 -39.83
N ARG A 182 -9.86 1.79 -38.68
CA ARG A 182 -10.24 3.21 -38.58
C ARG A 182 -9.04 4.15 -38.73
N GLN A 183 -7.89 3.82 -38.11
CA GLN A 183 -6.67 4.63 -38.22
C GLN A 183 -6.16 4.72 -39.66
N THR A 184 -6.11 3.61 -40.40
CA THR A 184 -5.66 3.58 -41.81
C THR A 184 -6.57 4.37 -42.77
N LYS A 185 -7.88 4.42 -42.49
CA LYS A 185 -8.83 5.22 -43.28
C LYS A 185 -8.67 6.74 -43.03
N GLN A 186 -8.32 7.16 -41.82
CA GLN A 186 -8.05 8.57 -41.51
C GLN A 186 -6.74 9.08 -42.13
N THR A 187 -5.64 8.31 -42.07
CA THR A 187 -4.36 8.70 -42.70
C THR A 187 -4.48 8.83 -44.21
N LYS A 188 -5.17 7.90 -44.89
CA LYS A 188 -5.42 7.99 -46.34
C LYS A 188 -6.31 9.18 -46.74
N LYS A 189 -7.29 9.58 -45.92
CA LYS A 189 -8.13 10.77 -46.19
C LYS A 189 -7.36 12.09 -46.06
N THR A 190 -6.38 12.13 -45.16
CA THR A 190 -5.58 13.33 -44.88
C THR A 190 -4.46 13.51 -45.92
N ALA A 191 -3.87 12.42 -46.41
CA ALA A 191 -2.89 12.44 -47.49
C ALA A 191 -3.48 12.76 -48.88
N ARG A 192 -4.78 12.52 -49.10
CA ARG A 192 -5.48 12.80 -50.36
C ARG A 192 -6.10 14.21 -50.42
N LYS A 193 -5.93 15.00 -49.35
CA LYS A 193 -6.37 16.41 -49.23
C LYS A 193 -5.20 17.40 -49.25
N LYS A 194 -3.98 16.92 -49.50
CA LYS A 194 -2.81 17.75 -49.84
C LYS A 194 -2.51 17.59 -51.33
#